data_AF-A0A2M7VHF0-F1
#
_entry.id   AF-A0A2M7VHF0-F1
#
_cell.length_a   1.000
_cell.length_b   1.000
_cell.length_c   1.000
_cell.angle_alpha   90.00
_cell.angle_beta   90.00
_cell.angle_gamma   90.00
#
_symmetry.space_group_name_H-M   'P 1'
#
loop_
_entity.id
_entity.type
_entity.pdbx_description
1 polymer ?
#
loop_
_entity_poly.entity_id
_entity_poly.type
_entity_poly.pdbx_seq_one_letter_code
_entity_poly.pdbx_strand_id
1 'polypeptide(L)'
;MDCRDGARTKYGSEDLLQIIKDKFKELTRVPARREVKISKQCMQIFGSWNNAIIAAGFSPHRSDSQRMYKRTNTKALDGHLCDSVSEALIDNWFFSHKIPHQRDVYYPTTNHRADWAVEMNGQRIFIEYFGLANDSKRYDRDINYKRELCQANGVPLIEIYPKDLYPKNCLNEKLYFFILKDIQDAGDRTQAPFSRRMDTTAILHPV
;
A
#
# COMPACT_ATOMS: atom_id res chain seq x y z
N MET A 1 38.10 27.76 -15.39
CA MET A 1 37.42 27.31 -16.62
C MET A 1 35.95 27.65 -16.50
N ASP A 2 35.45 28.22 -17.57
CA ASP A 2 34.30 29.11 -17.66
C ASP A 2 32.93 28.42 -17.64
N CYS A 3 31.97 29.23 -17.19
CA CYS A 3 30.59 29.37 -17.65
C CYS A 3 29.62 28.18 -17.60
N ARG A 4 28.62 28.31 -16.72
CA ARG A 4 27.22 28.22 -17.16
C ARG A 4 26.46 29.45 -16.71
N ASP A 5 26.18 30.32 -17.67
CA ASP A 5 25.06 31.26 -17.63
C ASP A 5 23.78 30.49 -17.25
N GLY A 6 23.16 30.86 -16.13
CA GLY A 6 22.00 30.17 -15.60
C GLY A 6 21.17 31.13 -14.76
N ALA A 7 19.94 31.39 -15.22
CA ALA A 7 18.91 32.23 -14.62
C ALA A 7 19.12 32.57 -13.13
N ARG A 8 19.26 33.87 -12.81
CA ARG A 8 19.32 34.37 -11.42
C ARG A 8 18.20 33.74 -10.59
N THR A 9 18.55 32.84 -9.68
CA THR A 9 17.61 32.25 -8.73
C THR A 9 17.11 33.36 -7.80
N LYS A 10 15.80 33.45 -7.57
CA LYS A 10 15.19 34.45 -6.68
C LYS A 10 15.73 34.42 -5.23
N TYR A 11 16.35 33.32 -4.84
CA TYR A 11 16.88 33.06 -3.50
C TYR A 11 18.37 32.69 -3.60
N GLY A 12 19.17 33.21 -2.67
CA GLY A 12 20.55 32.77 -2.45
C GLY A 12 20.61 31.41 -1.76
N SER A 13 21.80 30.80 -1.72
CA SER A 13 22.01 29.52 -1.02
C SER A 13 21.61 29.59 0.45
N GLU A 14 21.92 30.69 1.15
CA GLU A 14 21.60 30.88 2.56
C GLU A 14 20.09 31.00 2.81
N ASP A 15 19.38 31.76 1.95
CA ASP A 15 17.92 31.91 2.04
C ASP A 15 17.21 30.55 1.96
N LEU A 16 17.69 29.68 1.06
CA LEU A 16 17.14 28.33 0.90
C LEU A 16 17.36 27.47 2.15
N LEU A 17 18.54 27.55 2.77
CA LEU A 17 18.82 26.83 4.02
C LEU A 17 17.95 27.35 5.17
N GLN A 18 17.74 28.66 5.24
CA GLN A 18 16.89 29.27 6.26
C GLN A 18 15.44 28.81 6.13
N ILE A 19 14.89 28.77 4.92
CA ILE A 19 13.54 28.25 4.66
C ILE A 19 13.42 26.77 5.09
N ILE A 20 14.45 25.95 4.85
CA ILE A 20 14.46 24.55 5.31
C ILE A 20 14.42 24.49 6.85
N LYS A 21 15.24 25.30 7.54
CA LYS A 21 15.29 25.37 9.00
C LYS A 21 13.98 25.85 9.60
N ASP A 22 13.32 26.83 9.00
CA ASP A 22 12.03 27.33 9.49
C ASP A 22 10.92 26.33 9.28
N LYS A 23 10.90 25.62 8.13
CA LYS A 23 9.97 24.51 7.92
C LYS A 23 10.22 23.36 8.89
N PHE A 24 11.48 23.11 9.26
CA PHE A 24 11.81 22.13 10.29
C PHE A 24 11.19 22.51 11.64
N LYS A 25 11.27 23.79 12.04
CA LYS A 25 10.65 24.27 13.30
C LYS A 25 9.13 24.11 13.28
N GLU A 26 8.48 24.45 12.17
CA GLU A 26 7.03 24.30 11.99
C GLU A 26 6.59 22.84 12.09
N LEU A 27 7.28 21.94 11.39
CA LEU A 27 6.91 20.53 11.33
C LEU A 27 7.46 19.72 12.51
N THR A 28 8.40 20.27 13.28
CA THR A 28 9.24 19.58 14.29
C THR A 28 9.97 18.35 13.73
N ARG A 29 10.23 18.33 12.42
CA ARG A 29 10.90 17.25 11.68
C ARG A 29 11.48 17.74 10.35
N VAL A 30 12.38 16.95 9.78
CA VAL A 30 12.93 17.21 8.44
C VAL A 30 11.81 17.25 7.39
N PRO A 31 11.66 18.38 6.65
CA PRO A 31 10.64 18.50 5.62
C PRO A 31 10.91 17.55 4.45
N ALA A 32 9.84 16.95 3.92
CA ALA A 32 9.90 16.21 2.66
C ALA A 32 9.90 17.19 1.49
N ARG A 33 10.54 16.79 0.38
CA ARG A 33 10.67 17.61 -0.85
C ARG A 33 9.35 18.24 -1.32
N ARG A 34 8.23 17.51 -1.19
CA ARG A 34 6.88 17.94 -1.61
C ARG A 34 6.25 18.99 -0.70
N GLU A 35 6.77 19.17 0.52
CA GLU A 35 6.22 20.08 1.54
C GLU A 35 6.81 21.50 1.43
N VAL A 36 7.72 21.72 0.48
CA VAL A 36 8.49 22.96 0.33
C VAL A 36 8.62 23.34 -1.15
N LYS A 37 8.15 24.54 -1.46
CA LYS A 37 8.10 25.07 -2.84
C LYS A 37 9.49 25.42 -3.41
N ILE A 38 10.54 25.43 -2.59
CA ILE A 38 11.92 25.75 -2.98
C ILE A 38 12.74 24.55 -3.46
N SER A 39 12.14 23.36 -3.52
CA SER A 39 12.86 22.12 -3.82
C SER A 39 13.62 22.15 -5.14
N LYS A 40 13.08 22.81 -6.19
CA LYS A 40 13.75 22.95 -7.49
C LYS A 40 15.05 23.75 -7.37
N GLN A 41 15.02 24.89 -6.67
CA GLN A 41 16.17 25.74 -6.43
C GLN A 41 17.22 25.03 -5.58
N CYS A 42 16.79 24.31 -4.54
CA CYS A 42 17.68 23.49 -3.74
C CYS A 42 18.42 22.42 -4.58
N MET A 43 17.73 21.74 -5.49
CA MET A 43 18.37 20.76 -6.37
C MET A 43 19.34 21.41 -7.36
N GLN A 44 19.05 22.62 -7.85
CA GLN A 44 19.94 23.35 -8.76
C GLN A 44 21.25 23.79 -8.07
N ILE A 45 21.17 24.22 -6.80
CA ILE A 45 22.33 24.74 -6.05
C ILE A 45 23.11 23.62 -5.35
N PHE A 46 22.41 22.71 -4.66
CA PHE A 46 23.04 21.67 -3.83
C PHE A 46 23.15 20.30 -4.54
N GLY A 47 22.64 20.18 -5.76
CA GLY A 47 22.65 18.97 -6.58
C GLY A 47 21.53 17.96 -6.25
N SER A 48 21.09 17.89 -4.99
CA SER A 48 19.96 17.05 -4.59
C SER A 48 19.22 17.62 -3.37
N TRP A 49 17.98 17.17 -3.15
CA TRP A 49 17.23 17.53 -1.93
C TRP A 49 17.96 17.07 -0.66
N ASN A 50 18.53 15.85 -0.68
CA ASN A 50 19.25 15.32 0.47
C ASN A 50 20.51 16.14 0.77
N ASN A 51 21.23 16.60 -0.25
CA ASN A 51 22.39 17.48 -0.07
C ASN A 51 21.97 18.82 0.54
N ALA A 52 20.82 19.38 0.13
CA ALA A 52 20.29 20.60 0.74
C ALA A 52 19.91 20.40 2.22
N ILE A 53 19.34 19.26 2.58
CA ILE A 53 19.05 18.90 3.98
C ILE A 53 20.34 18.76 4.81
N ILE A 54 21.37 18.10 4.25
CA ILE A 54 22.70 17.99 4.88
C ILE A 54 23.31 19.38 5.09
N ALA A 55 23.30 20.22 4.06
CA ALA A 55 23.81 21.60 4.11
C ALA A 55 23.05 22.46 5.13
N ALA A 56 21.76 22.19 5.37
CA ALA A 56 20.96 22.84 6.39
C ALA A 56 21.28 22.36 7.83
N GLY A 57 22.15 21.36 7.98
CA GLY A 57 22.57 20.80 9.26
C GLY A 57 21.68 19.66 9.77
N PHE A 58 20.90 19.02 8.89
CA PHE A 58 19.99 17.95 9.26
C PHE A 58 20.36 16.62 8.59
N SER A 59 19.97 15.51 9.20
CA SER A 59 20.09 14.19 8.58
C SER A 59 19.01 14.00 7.51
N PRO A 60 19.38 13.67 6.25
CA PRO A 60 18.41 13.43 5.19
C PRO A 60 17.60 12.16 5.43
N HIS A 61 16.46 12.05 4.76
CA HIS A 61 15.71 10.79 4.71
C HIS A 61 16.56 9.72 4.01
N ARG A 62 16.55 8.48 4.53
CA ARG A 62 17.34 7.37 3.97
C ARG A 62 17.09 7.22 2.47
N SER A 63 18.15 6.95 1.72
CA SER A 63 18.05 6.63 0.31
C SER A 63 17.53 5.20 0.11
N ASP A 64 16.91 4.93 -1.04
CA ASP A 64 16.40 3.59 -1.39
C ASP A 64 17.49 2.51 -1.29
N SER A 65 18.76 2.86 -1.53
CA SER A 65 19.91 1.97 -1.41
C SER A 65 20.19 1.47 0.01
N GLN A 66 19.67 2.15 1.03
CA GLN A 66 19.83 1.80 2.45
C GLN A 66 18.63 1.00 3.00
N ARG A 67 17.62 0.70 2.17
CA ARG A 67 16.47 -0.11 2.61
C ARG A 67 16.89 -1.57 2.73
N MET A 68 16.40 -2.24 3.78
CA MET A 68 16.63 -3.67 3.95
C MET A 68 16.00 -4.49 2.81
N TYR A 69 14.88 -4.01 2.26
CA TYR A 69 14.20 -4.58 1.10
C TYR A 69 14.38 -3.66 -0.10
N LYS A 70 15.09 -4.15 -1.13
CA LYS A 70 15.26 -3.44 -2.39
C LYS A 70 13.98 -3.56 -3.23
N ARG A 71 13.62 -2.47 -3.91
CA ARG A 71 12.60 -2.54 -4.96
C ARG A 71 13.10 -3.45 -6.08
N THR A 72 12.25 -4.37 -6.49
CA THR A 72 12.48 -5.25 -7.64
C THR A 72 11.18 -5.31 -8.41
N ASN A 73 11.18 -4.87 -9.68
CA ASN A 73 10.02 -5.03 -10.55
C ASN A 73 9.83 -6.52 -10.82
N THR A 74 9.02 -7.17 -9.98
CA THR A 74 8.78 -8.60 -9.99
C THR A 74 7.37 -8.85 -10.47
N LYS A 75 7.12 -10.00 -11.09
CA LYS A 75 5.80 -10.40 -11.56
C LYS A 75 5.28 -11.55 -10.70
N ALA A 76 4.07 -11.42 -10.19
CA ALA A 76 3.35 -12.49 -9.50
C ALA A 76 2.89 -13.57 -10.51
N LEU A 77 2.41 -14.71 -10.00
CA LEU A 77 2.02 -15.88 -10.80
C LEU A 77 0.81 -15.61 -11.70
N ASP A 78 -0.12 -14.76 -11.26
CA ASP A 78 -1.27 -14.31 -12.07
C ASP A 78 -0.92 -13.16 -13.03
N GLY A 79 0.30 -12.63 -12.89
CA GLY A 79 0.87 -11.61 -13.74
C GLY A 79 0.80 -10.20 -13.20
N HIS A 80 0.33 -9.98 -11.98
CA HIS A 80 0.43 -8.68 -11.32
C HIS A 80 1.89 -8.21 -11.18
N LEU A 81 2.10 -6.90 -11.33
CA LEU A 81 3.40 -6.28 -11.11
C LEU A 81 3.57 -5.91 -9.64
N CYS A 82 4.68 -6.31 -9.04
CA CYS A 82 5.04 -6.08 -7.65
C CYS A 82 6.29 -5.22 -7.53
N ASP A 83 6.32 -4.31 -6.57
CA ASP A 83 7.47 -3.46 -6.25
C ASP A 83 8.50 -4.22 -5.39
N SER A 84 8.16 -5.40 -4.86
CA SER A 84 9.02 -6.23 -4.02
C SER A 84 8.75 -7.74 -4.11
N VAL A 85 9.72 -8.57 -3.69
CA VAL A 85 9.54 -10.03 -3.55
C VAL A 85 8.45 -10.35 -2.54
N SER A 86 8.40 -9.60 -1.43
CA SER A 86 7.39 -9.79 -0.39
C SER A 86 5.97 -9.55 -0.91
N GLU A 87 5.77 -8.52 -1.73
CA GLU A 87 4.50 -8.31 -2.42
C GLU A 87 4.16 -9.49 -3.35
N ALA A 88 5.11 -9.98 -4.15
CA ALA A 88 4.87 -11.14 -4.99
C ALA A 88 4.51 -12.40 -4.18
N LEU A 89 5.09 -12.61 -2.99
CA LEU A 89 4.74 -13.73 -2.12
C LEU A 89 3.31 -13.63 -1.58
N ILE A 90 2.88 -12.44 -1.18
CA ILE A 90 1.52 -12.19 -0.68
C ILE A 90 0.50 -12.32 -1.82
N ASP A 91 0.80 -11.74 -2.98
CA ASP A 91 -0.03 -11.80 -4.18
C ASP A 91 -0.23 -13.25 -4.65
N ASN A 92 0.87 -14.01 -4.74
CA ASN A 92 0.85 -15.44 -5.05
C ASN A 92 0.04 -16.25 -4.04
N TRP A 93 0.01 -15.85 -2.76
CA TRP A 93 -0.80 -16.50 -1.76
C TRP A 93 -2.29 -16.34 -2.05
N PHE A 94 -2.75 -15.14 -2.42
CA PHE A 94 -4.14 -14.94 -2.84
C PHE A 94 -4.46 -15.76 -4.09
N PHE A 95 -3.58 -15.73 -5.09
CA PHE A 95 -3.75 -16.48 -6.32
C PHE A 95 -3.82 -18.00 -6.08
N SER A 96 -2.92 -18.56 -5.27
CA SER A 96 -2.89 -20.01 -5.00
C SER A 96 -4.13 -20.50 -4.26
N HIS A 97 -4.74 -19.64 -3.43
CA HIS A 97 -5.98 -19.92 -2.72
C HIS A 97 -7.24 -19.51 -3.51
N LYS A 98 -7.07 -19.09 -4.78
CA LYS A 98 -8.16 -18.68 -5.67
C LYS A 98 -9.01 -17.52 -5.12
N ILE A 99 -8.40 -16.65 -4.33
CA ILE A 99 -9.04 -15.46 -3.77
C ILE A 99 -8.91 -14.32 -4.80
N PRO A 100 -10.01 -13.85 -5.41
CA PRO A 100 -9.96 -12.73 -6.34
C PRO A 100 -9.53 -11.47 -5.58
N HIS A 101 -8.49 -10.82 -6.07
CA HIS A 101 -7.93 -9.63 -5.45
C HIS A 101 -7.59 -8.59 -6.53
N GLN A 102 -7.62 -7.33 -6.13
CA GLN A 102 -7.25 -6.19 -6.97
C GLN A 102 -6.07 -5.46 -6.36
N ARG A 103 -5.18 -4.93 -7.19
CA ARG A 103 -4.05 -4.10 -6.75
C ARG A 103 -4.30 -2.62 -6.90
N ASP A 104 -3.54 -1.82 -6.16
CA ASP A 104 -3.45 -0.36 -6.30
C ASP A 104 -4.82 0.36 -6.18
N VAL A 105 -5.69 -0.17 -5.33
CA VAL A 105 -7.06 0.33 -5.16
C VAL A 105 -7.06 1.61 -4.33
N TYR A 106 -7.70 2.67 -4.82
CA TYR A 106 -7.75 3.95 -4.10
C TYR A 106 -8.49 3.83 -2.76
N TYR A 107 -7.90 4.42 -1.73
CA TYR A 107 -8.61 4.70 -0.50
C TYR A 107 -9.74 5.70 -0.75
N PRO A 108 -10.84 5.64 0.01
CA PRO A 108 -11.86 6.67 -0.03
C PRO A 108 -11.24 8.06 0.18
N THR A 109 -11.75 9.04 -0.56
CA THR A 109 -11.46 10.48 -0.41
C THR A 109 -10.00 10.92 -0.59
N THR A 110 -9.08 10.02 -0.94
CA THR A 110 -7.65 10.35 -1.10
C THR A 110 -7.01 9.67 -2.31
N ASN A 111 -5.81 10.13 -2.67
CA ASN A 111 -4.98 9.49 -3.71
C ASN A 111 -4.08 8.37 -3.15
N HIS A 112 -4.24 7.98 -1.89
CA HIS A 112 -3.56 6.81 -1.36
C HIS A 112 -4.13 5.55 -1.98
N ARG A 113 -3.30 4.52 -2.14
CA ARG A 113 -3.69 3.24 -2.73
C ARG A 113 -3.33 2.11 -1.76
N ALA A 114 -4.25 1.18 -1.61
CA ALA A 114 -4.04 -0.07 -0.91
C ALA A 114 -3.24 -1.00 -1.81
N ASP A 115 -2.34 -1.78 -1.22
CA ASP A 115 -1.55 -2.76 -1.97
C ASP A 115 -2.48 -3.80 -2.61
N TRP A 116 -3.46 -4.29 -1.83
CA TRP A 116 -4.54 -5.13 -2.33
C TRP A 116 -5.91 -4.74 -1.76
N ALA A 117 -6.96 -5.08 -2.51
CA ALA A 117 -8.33 -5.14 -2.03
C ALA A 117 -8.97 -6.49 -2.40
N VAL A 118 -9.73 -7.03 -1.46
CA VAL A 118 -10.55 -8.25 -1.65
C VAL A 118 -12.00 -7.89 -1.34
N GLU A 119 -12.92 -8.33 -2.20
CA GLU A 119 -14.35 -8.22 -1.96
C GLU A 119 -14.84 -9.52 -1.31
N MET A 120 -15.41 -9.43 -0.12
CA MET A 120 -15.93 -10.58 0.61
C MET A 120 -17.29 -10.24 1.21
N ASN A 121 -18.33 -11.02 0.88
CA ASN A 121 -19.70 -10.83 1.37
C ASN A 121 -20.27 -9.42 1.13
N GLY A 122 -19.94 -8.82 -0.02
CA GLY A 122 -20.35 -7.45 -0.35
C GLY A 122 -19.59 -6.36 0.43
N GLN A 123 -18.58 -6.73 1.22
CA GLN A 123 -17.71 -5.80 1.91
C GLN A 123 -16.31 -5.82 1.30
N ARG A 124 -15.83 -4.64 0.93
CA ARG A 124 -14.44 -4.44 0.52
C ARG A 124 -13.52 -4.45 1.74
N ILE A 125 -12.45 -5.21 1.65
CA ILE A 125 -11.40 -5.31 2.66
C ILE A 125 -10.09 -4.86 2.02
N PHE A 126 -9.39 -3.93 2.67
CA PHE A 126 -8.05 -3.52 2.26
C PHE A 126 -6.98 -4.35 2.95
N ILE A 127 -5.92 -4.65 2.21
CA ILE A 127 -4.74 -5.35 2.71
C ILE A 127 -3.51 -4.52 2.35
N GLU A 128 -2.64 -4.32 3.34
CA GLU A 128 -1.40 -3.56 3.23
C GLU A 128 -0.22 -4.42 3.67
N TYR A 129 0.89 -4.35 2.93
CA TYR A 129 2.17 -4.84 3.39
C TYR A 129 3.06 -3.68 3.85
N PHE A 130 3.14 -3.50 5.16
CA PHE A 130 3.97 -2.46 5.78
C PHE A 130 5.43 -2.91 5.93
N GLY A 131 6.08 -3.21 4.79
CA GLY A 131 7.45 -3.70 4.74
C GLY A 131 8.52 -2.75 5.30
N LEU A 132 8.17 -1.48 5.53
CA LEU A 132 9.05 -0.44 6.09
C LEU A 132 8.57 0.08 7.46
N ALA A 133 7.68 -0.67 8.13
CA ALA A 133 7.25 -0.34 9.49
C ALA A 133 8.45 -0.24 10.44
N ASN A 134 8.48 0.78 11.28
CA ASN A 134 9.56 1.14 12.19
C ASN A 134 10.89 1.54 11.51
N ASP A 135 10.97 1.60 10.17
CA ASP A 135 12.19 2.05 9.49
C ASP A 135 12.39 3.56 9.63
N SER A 136 11.29 4.33 9.63
CA SER A 136 11.31 5.76 9.92
C SER A 136 9.97 6.28 10.45
N LYS A 137 10.02 7.35 11.26
CA LYS A 137 8.82 8.07 11.72
C LYS A 137 7.89 8.50 10.58
N ARG A 138 8.40 8.65 9.34
CA ARG A 138 7.57 8.98 8.18
C ARG A 138 6.71 7.79 7.75
N TYR A 139 7.28 6.59 7.70
CA TYR A 139 6.53 5.38 7.36
C TYR A 139 5.49 5.09 8.43
N ASP A 140 5.86 5.21 9.70
CA ASP A 140 4.92 4.98 10.81
C ASP A 140 3.73 5.95 10.77
N ARG A 141 3.95 7.22 10.37
CA ARG A 141 2.86 8.17 10.14
C ARG A 141 1.96 7.79 8.97
N ASP A 142 2.53 7.27 7.87
CA ASP A 142 1.75 6.84 6.71
C ASP A 142 0.87 5.63 7.05
N ILE A 143 1.40 4.68 7.84
CA ILE A 143 0.65 3.54 8.40
C ILE A 143 -0.52 4.04 9.25
N ASN A 144 -0.26 4.94 10.21
CA ASN A 144 -1.32 5.49 11.07
C ASN A 144 -2.39 6.25 10.27
N TYR A 145 -1.98 7.04 9.27
CA TYR A 145 -2.91 7.74 8.41
C TYR A 145 -3.83 6.79 7.61
N LYS A 146 -3.28 5.68 7.08
CA LYS A 146 -4.08 4.64 6.40
C LYS A 146 -5.06 3.95 7.34
N ARG A 147 -4.67 3.67 8.59
CA ARG A 147 -5.58 3.15 9.63
C ARG A 147 -6.74 4.11 9.89
N GLU A 148 -6.44 5.39 10.08
CA GLU A 148 -7.45 6.44 10.30
C GLU A 148 -8.41 6.55 9.10
N LEU A 149 -7.90 6.49 7.87
CA LEU A 149 -8.75 6.47 6.67
C LEU A 149 -9.69 5.27 6.64
N CYS A 150 -9.18 4.07 6.90
CA CYS A 150 -10.00 2.86 6.97
C CYS A 150 -11.07 2.96 8.06
N GLN A 151 -10.68 3.39 9.26
CA GLN A 151 -11.60 3.56 10.39
C GLN A 151 -12.70 4.59 10.08
N ALA A 152 -12.33 5.75 9.55
CA ALA A 152 -13.27 6.83 9.22
C ALA A 152 -14.29 6.44 8.13
N ASN A 153 -13.93 5.49 7.26
CA ASN A 153 -14.77 5.05 6.15
C ASN A 153 -15.39 3.65 6.35
N GLY A 154 -15.21 3.03 7.53
CA GLY A 154 -15.74 1.70 7.81
C GLY A 154 -15.17 0.58 6.92
N VAL A 155 -13.96 0.76 6.39
CA VAL A 155 -13.29 -0.23 5.55
C VAL A 155 -12.35 -1.06 6.42
N PRO A 156 -12.53 -2.39 6.53
CA PRO A 156 -11.59 -3.25 7.25
C PRO A 156 -10.20 -3.18 6.61
N LEU A 157 -9.18 -3.10 7.47
CA LEU A 157 -7.77 -3.07 7.07
C LEU A 157 -7.03 -4.27 7.66
N ILE A 158 -6.36 -5.03 6.81
CA ILE A 158 -5.47 -6.11 7.21
C ILE A 158 -4.05 -5.68 6.98
N GLU A 159 -3.27 -5.73 8.05
CA GLU A 159 -1.89 -5.26 8.04
C GLU A 159 -0.95 -6.46 8.09
N ILE A 160 -0.17 -6.64 7.03
CA ILE A 160 0.89 -7.64 6.92
C ILE A 160 2.22 -6.94 7.17
N TYR A 161 3.05 -7.55 8.00
CA TYR A 161 4.38 -7.05 8.38
C TYR A 161 5.47 -8.03 7.97
N PRO A 162 6.75 -7.60 7.92
CA PRO A 162 7.86 -8.51 7.63
C PRO A 162 7.88 -9.78 8.51
N LYS A 163 7.49 -9.67 9.78
CA LYS A 163 7.39 -10.81 10.72
C LYS A 163 6.34 -11.85 10.35
N ASP A 164 5.37 -11.48 9.50
CA ASP A 164 4.33 -12.40 9.01
C ASP A 164 4.86 -13.21 7.80
N LEU A 165 5.99 -12.82 7.21
CA LEU A 165 6.65 -13.48 6.08
C LEU A 165 7.99 -14.13 6.45
N TYR A 166 8.73 -13.54 7.39
CA TYR A 166 10.11 -13.89 7.69
C TYR A 166 10.36 -14.01 9.20
N PRO A 167 11.25 -14.92 9.63
CA PRO A 167 11.97 -15.90 8.80
C PRO A 167 11.08 -17.06 8.33
N LYS A 168 9.93 -17.26 8.97
CA LYS A 168 8.92 -18.24 8.59
C LYS A 168 7.73 -17.50 7.98
N ASN A 169 7.23 -18.02 6.86
CA ASN A 169 5.98 -17.52 6.27
C ASN A 169 4.80 -18.00 7.11
N CYS A 170 4.02 -17.05 7.64
CA CYS A 170 2.84 -17.27 8.47
C CYS A 170 1.58 -16.63 7.85
N LEU A 171 1.55 -16.48 6.52
CA LEU A 171 0.39 -15.89 5.82
C LEU A 171 -0.88 -16.73 6.01
N ASN A 172 -0.75 -18.06 6.08
CA ASN A 172 -1.88 -18.94 6.33
C ASN A 172 -2.57 -18.59 7.64
N GLU A 173 -1.82 -18.42 8.73
CA GLU A 173 -2.36 -18.05 10.04
C GLU A 173 -2.97 -16.64 10.01
N LYS A 174 -2.33 -15.72 9.29
CA LYS A 174 -2.76 -14.31 9.21
C LYS A 174 -4.03 -14.11 8.38
N LEU A 175 -4.15 -14.86 7.28
CA LEU A 175 -5.17 -14.68 6.24
C LEU A 175 -6.18 -15.84 6.22
N TYR A 176 -6.11 -16.74 7.20
CA TYR A 176 -6.93 -17.97 7.27
C TYR A 176 -8.43 -17.72 7.12
N PHE A 177 -8.91 -16.57 7.60
CA PHE A 177 -10.33 -16.24 7.59
C PHE A 177 -10.91 -16.15 6.16
N PHE A 178 -10.09 -15.83 5.15
CA PHE A 178 -10.51 -15.88 3.75
C PHE A 178 -10.78 -17.32 3.30
N ILE A 179 -10.01 -18.30 3.82
CA ILE A 179 -10.13 -19.71 3.45
C ILE A 179 -11.33 -20.37 4.14
N LEU A 180 -11.57 -20.07 5.41
CA LEU A 180 -12.67 -20.66 6.18
C LEU A 180 -14.05 -20.37 5.60
N LYS A 181 -14.22 -19.19 5.01
CA LYS A 181 -15.52 -18.70 4.53
C LYS A 181 -15.90 -19.31 3.18
N ASP A 182 -14.92 -19.57 2.30
CA ASP A 182 -15.15 -20.29 1.04
C ASP A 182 -15.68 -21.73 1.27
N ILE A 183 -15.23 -22.39 2.33
CA ILE A 183 -15.70 -23.75 2.69
C ILE A 183 -17.15 -23.72 3.19
N GLN A 184 -17.54 -22.71 3.97
CA GLN A 184 -18.93 -22.54 4.44
C GLN A 184 -19.86 -22.20 3.27
N ASP A 185 -19.46 -21.28 2.39
CA ASP A 185 -20.26 -20.90 1.22
C ASP A 185 -20.35 -22.02 0.16
N ALA A 186 -19.34 -22.89 0.07
CA ALA A 186 -19.40 -24.11 -0.73
C ALA A 186 -20.32 -25.17 -0.10
N GLY A 187 -20.28 -25.33 1.22
CA GLY A 187 -21.15 -26.24 1.98
C GLY A 187 -22.63 -25.88 1.85
N ASP A 188 -22.99 -24.60 1.99
CA ASP A 188 -24.37 -24.12 1.86
C ASP A 188 -24.89 -24.24 0.41
N ARG A 189 -24.04 -24.03 -0.60
CA ARG A 189 -24.40 -24.25 -2.01
C ARG A 189 -24.70 -25.71 -2.33
N THR A 190 -24.05 -26.66 -1.65
CA THR A 190 -24.34 -28.10 -1.81
C THR A 190 -25.59 -28.58 -1.07
N GLN A 191 -26.15 -27.78 -0.16
CA GLN A 191 -27.39 -28.09 0.57
C GLN A 191 -28.64 -27.38 0.00
N ALA A 192 -28.54 -26.71 -1.15
CA ALA A 192 -29.71 -26.17 -1.84
C ALA A 192 -30.72 -27.31 -2.13
N PRO A 193 -32.00 -27.18 -1.74
CA PRO A 193 -32.93 -28.29 -1.83
C PRO A 193 -33.17 -28.66 -3.28
N PHE A 194 -32.93 -29.93 -3.61
CA PHE A 194 -33.40 -30.56 -4.83
C PHE A 194 -34.93 -30.56 -4.80
N SER A 195 -35.55 -29.48 -5.28
CA SER A 195 -36.99 -29.41 -5.53
C SER A 195 -37.32 -30.34 -6.70
N ARG A 196 -37.44 -31.63 -6.40
CA ARG A 196 -38.09 -32.64 -7.23
C ARG A 196 -39.58 -32.60 -6.91
N ARG A 197 -40.40 -32.29 -7.91
CA ARG A 197 -41.59 -33.11 -8.20
C ARG A 197 -41.76 -33.19 -9.72
N MET A 198 -41.46 -34.38 -10.22
CA MET A 198 -41.99 -34.91 -11.48
C MET A 198 -43.44 -35.34 -11.26
N ASP A 199 -44.17 -35.33 -12.37
CA ASP A 199 -45.55 -35.72 -12.65
C ASP A 199 -46.12 -36.92 -11.89
N THR A 200 -47.45 -36.93 -11.73
CA THR A 200 -48.38 -37.92 -12.32
C THR A 200 -49.75 -37.86 -11.64
N THR A 201 -50.81 -37.49 -12.36
CA THR A 201 -52.12 -38.14 -12.20
C THR A 201 -52.92 -38.01 -13.49
N ALA A 202 -53.32 -39.16 -14.03
CA ALA A 202 -54.09 -39.31 -15.24
C ALA A 202 -55.58 -39.56 -14.90
N ILE A 203 -56.45 -39.15 -15.83
CA ILE A 203 -57.80 -39.68 -16.14
C ILE A 203 -58.95 -39.34 -15.18
N LEU A 204 -59.98 -38.66 -15.72
CA LEU A 204 -61.36 -39.20 -15.88
C LEU A 204 -62.26 -38.18 -16.63
N HIS A 205 -62.72 -38.57 -17.83
CA HIS A 205 -63.99 -38.11 -18.43
C HIS A 205 -65.16 -38.76 -17.69
N PRO A 206 -66.37 -38.15 -17.60
CA PRO A 206 -67.42 -38.28 -18.65
C PRO A 206 -68.33 -37.00 -18.71
N VAL A 207 -69.34 -36.76 -19.55
CA VAL A 207 -70.13 -37.44 -20.60
C VAL A 207 -70.32 -36.40 -21.72
#